data_AF-A0A9R0SBC8-F1
#
_entry.id   AF-A0A9R0SBC8-F1
#
_cell.length_a   1.000
_cell.length_b   1.000
_cell.length_c   1.000
_cell.angle_alpha   90.00
_cell.angle_beta   90.00
_cell.angle_gamma   90.00
#
_symmetry.space_group_name_H-M   'P 1'
#
loop_
_entity.id
_entity.type
_entity.pdbx_description
1 polymer ?
#
loop_
_entity_poly.entity_id
_entity_poly.type
_entity_poly.pdbx_seq_one_letter_code
_entity_poly.pdbx_strand_id
1 'polypeptide(L)'
;MRTNPTTSPPGVSTIEEKSTGRIDQIIRPMLDVTFPPDKLPYIYNALVVQSRDTADKQINVTCEVQQLLGNNRVRVVAMSDMDGLMRGMEVIDTRAPLSVQVGGATLGRIFNVLGEPIDNLGPVDSSATFPIRRSVPAFIELDTKLSIFETGIKVVDLLAPYRRG
;
A
#
# COMPACT_ATOMS: atom_id res chain seq x y z
N MET A 1 8.77 40.50 -39.11
CA MET A 1 9.70 39.99 -38.08
C MET A 1 9.14 38.67 -37.59
N ARG A 2 9.83 37.56 -37.87
CA ARG A 2 9.42 36.19 -37.54
C ARG A 2 9.84 35.90 -36.10
N THR A 3 8.94 35.41 -35.25
CA THR A 3 9.31 34.89 -33.92
C THR A 3 8.67 33.52 -33.72
N ASN A 4 9.51 32.49 -33.67
CA ASN A 4 9.16 31.09 -33.48
C ASN A 4 8.53 30.85 -32.09
N PRO A 5 7.65 29.84 -31.95
CA PRO A 5 7.24 29.35 -30.64
C PRO A 5 8.35 28.48 -30.03
N THR A 6 8.69 28.76 -28.77
CA THR A 6 9.64 28.00 -27.97
C THR A 6 9.02 26.65 -27.60
N THR A 7 9.50 25.57 -28.23
CA THR A 7 9.20 24.20 -27.83
C THR A 7 9.86 23.93 -26.47
N SER A 8 9.06 23.73 -25.43
CA SER A 8 9.50 23.16 -24.16
C SER A 8 10.03 21.73 -24.38
N PRO A 9 11.20 21.36 -23.83
CA PRO A 9 11.72 20.00 -24.01
C PRO A 9 10.81 18.97 -23.34
N PRO A 10 10.63 17.77 -23.92
CA PRO A 10 9.92 16.68 -23.28
C PRO A 10 10.69 16.27 -22.02
N GLY A 11 9.97 16.21 -20.91
CA GLY A 11 10.49 15.84 -19.60
C GLY A 11 11.22 14.50 -19.67
N VAL A 12 12.49 14.55 -19.31
CA VAL A 12 13.31 13.36 -19.03
C VAL A 12 12.57 12.58 -17.95
N SER A 13 12.08 11.38 -18.29
CA SER A 13 11.63 10.41 -17.31
C SER A 13 12.84 10.03 -16.46
N THR A 14 13.03 10.72 -15.34
CA THR A 14 14.04 10.37 -14.36
C THR A 14 13.85 8.91 -14.02
N ILE A 15 14.82 8.09 -14.40
CA ILE A 15 14.93 6.72 -13.91
C ILE A 15 15.20 6.88 -12.42
N GLU A 16 14.13 6.91 -11.63
CA GLU A 16 14.25 6.91 -10.18
C GLU A 16 14.96 5.62 -9.78
N GLU A 17 16.22 5.74 -9.35
CA GLU A 17 16.95 4.62 -8.78
C GLU A 17 16.10 3.96 -7.70
N LYS A 18 15.74 2.68 -7.88
CA LYS A 18 15.03 1.91 -6.86
C LYS A 18 15.87 1.88 -5.59
N SER A 19 15.30 2.33 -4.47
CA SER A 19 15.96 2.19 -3.17
C SER A 19 15.89 0.73 -2.74
N THR A 20 17.05 0.09 -2.59
CA THR A 20 17.14 -1.33 -2.26
C THR A 20 17.83 -1.51 -0.91
N GLY A 21 17.27 -2.40 -0.10
CA GLY A 21 17.77 -2.80 1.21
C GLY A 21 18.01 -4.30 1.26
N ARG A 22 18.45 -4.80 2.42
CA ARG A 22 18.68 -6.22 2.68
C ARG A 22 18.06 -6.67 4.00
N ILE A 23 17.50 -7.87 4.01
CA ILE A 23 16.96 -8.48 5.23
C ILE A 23 18.10 -8.79 6.21
N ASP A 24 18.06 -8.20 7.41
CA ASP A 24 19.02 -8.47 8.50
C ASP A 24 18.51 -9.60 9.40
N GLN A 25 17.23 -9.54 9.77
CA GLN A 25 16.61 -10.50 10.68
C GLN A 25 15.14 -10.77 10.31
N ILE A 26 14.68 -11.99 10.62
CA ILE A 26 13.28 -12.41 10.49
C ILE A 26 12.81 -12.88 11.87
N ILE A 27 11.74 -12.29 12.39
CA ILE A 27 11.14 -12.58 13.70
C ILE A 27 9.64 -12.72 13.52
N ARG A 28 9.15 -13.95 13.39
CA ARG A 28 7.71 -14.23 13.16
C ARG A 28 7.23 -13.42 11.92
N PRO A 29 6.08 -12.70 11.87
CA PRO A 29 5.72 -11.96 10.66
C PRO A 29 6.46 -10.62 10.49
N MET A 30 7.47 -10.34 11.33
CA MET A 30 8.26 -9.10 11.27
C MET A 30 9.62 -9.37 10.65
N LEU A 31 10.10 -8.43 9.83
CA LEU A 31 11.49 -8.40 9.38
C LEU A 31 12.16 -7.10 9.82
N ASP A 32 13.47 -7.19 10.06
CA ASP A 32 14.32 -6.02 10.16
C ASP A 32 15.13 -5.93 8.85
N VAL A 33 15.02 -4.79 8.16
CA VAL A 33 15.66 -4.53 6.85
C VAL A 33 16.62 -3.36 6.99
N THR A 34 17.84 -3.54 6.50
CA THR A 34 18.87 -2.48 6.47
C THR A 34 18.89 -1.84 5.09
N PHE A 35 18.86 -0.51 5.03
CA PHE A 35 19.00 0.27 3.81
C PHE A 35 20.34 1.03 3.79
N PRO A 36 20.84 1.40 2.61
CA PRO A 36 21.96 2.34 2.50
C PRO A 36 21.66 3.68 3.20
N PRO A 37 22.71 4.43 3.60
CA PRO A 37 22.54 5.81 4.06
C PRO A 37 21.72 6.65 3.06
N ASP A 38 20.90 7.56 3.58
CA ASP A 38 20.04 8.48 2.81
C ASP A 38 18.99 7.82 1.90
N LYS A 39 18.79 6.51 2.03
CA LYS A 39 17.82 5.71 1.26
C LYS A 39 16.80 5.01 2.17
N LEU A 40 16.68 5.46 3.41
CA LEU A 40 15.77 4.90 4.41
C LEU A 40 14.30 5.18 4.01
N PRO A 41 13.44 4.16 3.93
CA PRO A 41 12.03 4.36 3.58
C PRO A 41 11.26 5.03 4.72
N TYR A 42 10.16 5.71 4.37
CA TYR A 42 9.25 6.29 5.36
C TYR A 42 8.41 5.21 6.03
N ILE A 43 7.92 5.52 7.24
CA ILE A 43 6.89 4.71 7.90
C ILE A 43 5.66 4.65 6.99
N TYR A 44 5.07 3.46 6.89
CA TYR A 44 3.96 3.09 6.01
C TYR A 44 4.27 2.92 4.52
N ASN A 45 5.52 3.09 4.09
CA ASN A 45 5.89 2.68 2.74
C ASN A 45 5.76 1.16 2.59
N ALA A 46 5.30 0.74 1.41
CA ALA A 46 5.34 -0.65 1.01
C ALA A 46 6.75 -1.04 0.55
N LEU A 47 7.20 -2.20 0.98
CA LEU A 47 8.43 -2.83 0.52
C LEU A 47 8.09 -4.15 -0.15
N VAL A 48 8.83 -4.52 -1.18
CA VAL A 48 8.63 -5.78 -1.91
C VAL A 48 9.91 -6.58 -1.90
N VAL A 49 9.83 -7.81 -1.42
CA VAL A 49 10.92 -8.79 -1.53
C VAL A 49 10.67 -9.63 -2.77
N GLN A 50 11.55 -9.52 -3.75
CA GLN A 50 11.48 -10.29 -5.00
C GLN A 50 12.70 -11.19 -5.13
N SER A 51 12.48 -12.49 -5.27
CA SER A 51 13.56 -13.44 -5.61
C SER A 51 13.01 -14.62 -6.39
N ARG A 52 13.89 -15.23 -7.18
CA ARG A 52 13.67 -16.59 -7.69
C ARG A 52 14.29 -17.55 -6.69
N ASP A 53 13.50 -18.48 -6.17
CA ASP A 53 14.02 -19.55 -5.33
C ASP A 53 14.79 -20.58 -6.17
N THR A 54 15.63 -21.39 -5.52
CA THR A 54 16.40 -22.48 -6.12
C THR A 54 15.50 -23.57 -6.73
N ALA A 55 14.22 -23.60 -6.35
CA ALA A 55 13.19 -24.53 -6.81
C ALA A 55 12.19 -23.90 -7.81
N ASP A 56 12.57 -22.83 -8.53
CA ASP A 56 11.72 -22.10 -9.49
C ASP A 56 10.44 -21.46 -8.92
N LYS A 57 10.27 -21.44 -7.59
CA LYS A 57 9.18 -20.71 -6.94
C LYS A 57 9.50 -19.22 -6.90
N GLN A 58 8.64 -18.40 -7.49
CA GLN A 58 8.79 -16.95 -7.44
C GLN A 58 8.33 -16.44 -6.07
N ILE A 59 9.27 -15.85 -5.33
CA ILE A 59 9.00 -15.21 -4.05
C ILE A 59 8.64 -13.75 -4.34
N ASN A 60 7.43 -13.36 -3.97
CA ASN A 60 6.95 -11.98 -4.03
C ASN A 60 6.20 -11.67 -2.74
N VAL A 61 6.92 -11.14 -1.75
CA VAL A 61 6.34 -10.83 -0.44
C VAL A 61 6.26 -9.32 -0.27
N THR A 62 5.04 -8.83 -0.06
CA THR A 62 4.80 -7.41 0.22
C THR A 62 4.85 -7.17 1.73
N CYS A 63 5.59 -6.16 2.15
CA CYS A 63 5.75 -5.74 3.54
C CYS A 63 5.40 -4.26 3.69
N GLU A 64 5.03 -3.83 4.90
CA GLU A 64 4.83 -2.40 5.24
C GLU A 64 5.81 -2.00 6.33
N VAL A 65 6.50 -0.86 6.15
CA VAL A 65 7.36 -0.27 7.19
C VAL A 65 6.50 0.18 8.38
N GLN A 66 6.80 -0.30 9.58
CA GLN A 66 6.08 0.10 10.80
C GLN A 66 6.91 1.01 11.71
N GLN A 67 8.23 0.85 11.71
CA GLN A 67 9.09 1.56 12.65
C GLN A 67 10.50 1.75 12.09
N LEU A 68 11.10 2.90 12.40
CA LEU A 68 12.53 3.14 12.19
C LEU A 68 13.30 2.71 13.45
N LEU A 69 14.26 1.81 13.32
CA LEU A 69 15.03 1.26 14.45
C LEU A 69 16.34 2.03 14.71
N GLY A 70 16.75 2.91 13.78
CA GLY A 70 18.07 3.54 13.78
C GLY A 70 19.12 2.69 13.05
N ASN A 71 20.35 3.20 12.91
CA ASN A 71 21.45 2.54 12.17
C ASN A 71 21.04 2.09 10.75
N ASN A 72 20.22 2.90 10.09
CA ASN A 72 19.64 2.65 8.77
C ASN A 72 18.80 1.35 8.68
N ARG A 73 18.22 0.94 9.81
CA ARG A 73 17.33 -0.23 9.90
C ARG A 73 15.89 0.20 10.08
N VAL A 74 15.00 -0.54 9.43
CA VAL A 74 13.55 -0.43 9.59
C VAL A 74 12.96 -1.77 9.99
N ARG A 75 11.94 -1.74 10.83
CA ARG A 75 11.09 -2.88 11.13
C ARG A 75 9.88 -2.86 10.23
N VAL A 76 9.68 -3.94 9.52
CA VAL A 76 8.58 -4.12 8.56
C VAL A 76 7.73 -5.31 8.98
N VAL A 77 6.44 -5.25 8.64
CA VAL A 77 5.50 -6.36 8.83
C VAL A 77 5.14 -6.90 7.45
N ALA A 78 5.21 -8.21 7.31
CA ALA A 78 4.80 -8.88 6.07
C ALA A 78 3.28 -9.03 5.99
N MET A 79 2.76 -8.84 4.79
CA MET A 79 1.33 -8.91 4.47
C MET A 79 0.93 -10.25 3.84
N SER A 80 1.91 -11.09 3.53
CA SER A 80 1.75 -12.41 2.93
C SER A 80 2.71 -13.41 3.57
N ASP A 81 2.60 -14.69 3.20
CA ASP A 81 3.44 -15.75 3.74
C ASP A 81 4.93 -15.48 3.52
N MET A 82 5.70 -15.88 4.53
CA MET A 82 7.13 -15.58 4.67
C MET A 82 8.04 -16.74 4.23
N ASP A 83 7.43 -17.78 3.66
CA ASP A 83 8.12 -19.01 3.29
C ASP A 83 9.17 -18.75 2.21
N GLY A 84 10.39 -19.25 2.46
CA GLY A 84 11.53 -19.07 1.57
C GLY A 84 12.27 -17.76 1.75
N LEU A 85 11.83 -16.87 2.65
CA LEU A 85 12.60 -15.67 2.97
C LEU A 85 13.85 -16.00 3.79
N MET A 86 14.96 -15.41 3.36
CA MET A 86 16.29 -15.62 3.90
C MET A 86 16.96 -14.27 4.17
N ARG A 87 17.87 -14.26 5.15
CA ARG A 87 18.69 -13.08 5.42
C ARG A 87 19.55 -12.75 4.21
N GLY A 88 19.78 -11.45 3.99
CA GLY A 88 20.57 -10.94 2.87
C GLY A 88 19.80 -10.78 1.56
N MET A 89 18.57 -11.30 1.45
CA MET A 89 17.72 -11.07 0.28
C MET A 89 17.42 -9.57 0.08
N GLU A 90 17.29 -9.19 -1.18
CA GLU A 90 17.05 -7.81 -1.59
C GLU A 90 15.60 -7.40 -1.35
N VAL A 91 15.42 -6.21 -0.80
CA VAL A 91 14.12 -5.62 -0.49
C VAL A 91 14.02 -4.29 -1.22
N ILE A 92 12.97 -4.11 -2.01
CA ILE A 92 12.76 -2.93 -2.84
C ILE A 92 11.74 -2.02 -2.16
N ASP A 93 12.09 -0.76 -1.92
CA ASP A 93 11.14 0.27 -1.48
C ASP A 93 10.32 0.79 -2.67
N THR A 94 8.99 0.74 -2.55
CA THR A 94 8.08 1.29 -3.56
C THR A 94 7.95 2.82 -3.47
N ARG A 95 8.49 3.42 -2.40
CA ARG A 95 8.38 4.85 -2.04
C ARG A 95 6.97 5.34 -1.76
N ALA A 96 5.99 4.44 -1.75
CA ALA A 96 4.59 4.78 -1.57
C ALA A 96 3.92 3.79 -0.61
N PRO A 97 2.85 4.22 0.09
CA PRO A 97 2.05 3.30 0.86
C PRO A 97 1.40 2.23 -0.01
N LEU A 98 1.06 1.10 0.62
CA LEU A 98 0.25 0.07 -0.03
C LEU A 98 -1.05 0.69 -0.54
N SER A 99 -1.34 0.48 -1.82
CA SER A 99 -2.47 1.09 -2.52
C SER A 99 -3.31 0.01 -3.19
N VAL A 100 -4.63 0.19 -3.13
CA VAL A 100 -5.61 -0.77 -3.64
C VAL A 100 -6.50 -0.14 -4.69
N GLN A 101 -7.04 -0.96 -5.59
CA GLN A 101 -7.98 -0.53 -6.63
C GLN A 101 -9.29 -0.08 -5.97
N VAL A 102 -9.88 1.01 -6.50
CA VAL A 102 -11.16 1.54 -6.02
C VAL A 102 -12.08 1.88 -7.18
N GLY A 103 -13.36 2.13 -6.90
CA GLY A 103 -14.36 2.58 -7.88
C GLY A 103 -15.42 1.53 -8.20
N GLY A 104 -16.29 1.81 -9.18
CA GLY A 104 -17.41 0.93 -9.52
C GLY A 104 -16.98 -0.48 -9.95
N ALA A 105 -15.80 -0.61 -10.57
CA ALA A 105 -15.27 -1.89 -11.02
C ALA A 105 -14.96 -2.88 -9.88
N THR A 106 -14.82 -2.41 -8.64
CA THR A 106 -14.57 -3.27 -7.48
C THR A 106 -15.85 -3.84 -6.87
N LEU A 107 -17.04 -3.38 -7.29
CA LEU A 107 -18.32 -3.86 -6.76
C LEU A 107 -18.56 -5.33 -7.14
N GLY A 108 -18.91 -6.15 -6.15
CA GLY A 108 -19.17 -7.58 -6.34
C GLY A 108 -17.91 -8.45 -6.48
N ARG A 109 -16.72 -7.86 -6.36
CA ARG A 109 -15.43 -8.55 -6.40
C ARG A 109 -14.94 -8.87 -4.98
N ILE A 110 -14.12 -9.91 -4.84
CA ILE A 110 -13.48 -10.28 -3.55
C ILE A 110 -11.98 -10.04 -3.65
N PHE A 111 -11.43 -9.29 -2.70
CA PHE A 111 -10.01 -8.92 -2.67
C PHE A 111 -9.32 -9.38 -1.39
N ASN A 112 -8.01 -9.61 -1.48
CA ASN A 112 -7.14 -9.72 -0.31
C ASN A 112 -6.69 -8.32 0.20
N VAL A 113 -5.89 -8.31 1.26
CA VAL A 113 -5.37 -7.06 1.87
C VAL A 113 -4.46 -6.26 0.92
N LEU A 114 -3.83 -6.92 -0.05
CA LEU A 114 -3.00 -6.30 -1.08
C LEU A 114 -3.83 -5.67 -2.21
N GLY A 115 -5.15 -5.86 -2.21
CA GLY A 115 -6.04 -5.41 -3.28
C GLY A 115 -6.03 -6.33 -4.51
N GLU A 116 -5.53 -7.56 -4.39
CA GLU A 116 -5.53 -8.54 -5.47
C GLU A 116 -6.84 -9.33 -5.45
N PRO A 117 -7.49 -9.56 -6.61
CA PRO A 117 -8.74 -10.32 -6.67
C PRO A 117 -8.49 -11.80 -6.40
N ILE A 118 -9.29 -12.40 -5.51
CA ILE A 118 -9.22 -13.83 -5.12
C ILE A 118 -10.48 -14.61 -5.53
N ASP A 119 -11.32 -14.02 -6.37
CA ASP A 119 -12.60 -14.57 -6.82
C ASP A 119 -12.51 -15.39 -8.12
N ASN A 120 -11.32 -15.56 -8.71
CA ASN A 120 -11.07 -16.25 -9.98
C ASN A 120 -11.81 -15.65 -11.19
N LEU A 121 -12.27 -14.39 -11.11
CA LEU A 121 -12.98 -13.71 -12.21
C LEU A 121 -12.06 -12.87 -13.11
N GLY A 122 -10.74 -13.08 -13.01
CA GLY A 122 -9.74 -12.33 -13.77
C GLY A 122 -9.37 -10.97 -13.13
N PRO A 123 -8.60 -10.12 -13.83
CA PRO A 123 -8.19 -8.81 -13.31
C PRO A 123 -9.39 -7.85 -13.16
N VAL A 124 -9.18 -6.77 -12.42
CA VAL A 124 -10.17 -5.69 -12.25
C VAL A 124 -9.71 -4.50 -13.07
N ASP A 125 -10.55 -4.07 -14.02
CA ASP A 125 -10.31 -2.86 -14.80
C ASP A 125 -10.69 -1.62 -13.98
N SER A 126 -9.81 -1.20 -13.07
CA SER A 126 -9.90 0.10 -12.41
C SER A 126 -8.68 0.96 -12.76
N SER A 127 -8.95 2.21 -13.12
CA SER A 127 -7.91 3.22 -13.37
C SER A 127 -7.46 3.96 -12.10
N ALA A 128 -8.19 3.81 -10.99
CA ALA A 128 -7.95 4.55 -9.75
C ALA A 128 -7.49 3.63 -8.63
N THR A 129 -6.38 4.01 -7.99
CA THR A 129 -5.85 3.35 -6.80
C THR A 129 -5.73 4.35 -5.66
N PHE A 130 -6.12 3.92 -4.45
CA PHE A 130 -6.03 4.75 -3.24
C PHE A 130 -5.11 4.08 -2.21
N PRO A 131 -4.29 4.84 -1.48
CA PRO A 131 -3.48 4.30 -0.40
C PRO A 131 -4.36 3.88 0.78
N ILE A 132 -4.02 2.77 1.43
CA ILE A 132 -4.76 2.28 2.61
C ILE A 132 -4.49 3.15 3.85
N ARG A 133 -3.35 3.84 3.89
CA ARG A 133 -2.99 4.82 4.91
C ARG A 133 -3.23 6.22 4.36
N ARG A 134 -4.19 6.92 4.95
CA ARG A 134 -4.50 8.32 4.64
C ARG A 134 -4.74 9.09 5.94
N SER A 135 -4.46 10.38 5.91
CA SER A 135 -4.80 11.26 7.02
C SER A 135 -6.30 11.26 7.25
N VAL A 136 -6.68 11.42 8.52
CA VAL A 136 -8.07 11.62 8.91
C VAL A 136 -8.57 12.95 8.31
N PRO A 137 -9.85 13.05 7.93
CA PRO A 137 -10.44 14.32 7.47
C PRO A 137 -10.19 15.46 8.46
N ALA A 138 -10.05 16.69 7.93
CA ALA A 138 -9.83 17.85 8.76
C ALA A 138 -11.10 18.19 9.58
N PHE A 139 -10.93 18.85 10.73
CA PHE A 139 -12.07 19.23 11.59
C PHE A 139 -13.16 20.02 10.86
N ILE A 140 -12.77 20.88 9.91
CA ILE A 140 -13.68 21.71 9.10
C ILE A 140 -14.48 20.90 8.07
N GLU A 141 -14.05 19.68 7.74
CA GLU A 141 -14.73 18.78 6.79
C GLU A 141 -15.76 17.87 7.49
N LEU A 142 -15.78 17.86 8.82
CA LEU A 142 -16.69 17.02 9.60
C LEU A 142 -18.11 17.57 9.53
N ASP A 143 -19.06 16.73 9.12
CA ASP A 143 -20.49 17.07 9.15
C ASP A 143 -21.05 16.91 10.57
N THR A 144 -21.68 17.96 11.09
CA THR A 144 -22.32 17.95 12.41
C THR A 144 -23.82 17.61 12.34
N LYS A 145 -24.37 17.37 11.15
CA LYS A 145 -25.79 17.05 10.99
C LYS A 145 -26.15 15.73 11.65
N LEU A 146 -27.17 15.79 12.50
CA LEU A 146 -27.83 14.61 13.05
C LEU A 146 -28.87 14.13 12.03
N SER A 147 -28.63 12.96 11.44
CA SER A 147 -29.62 12.27 10.60
C SER A 147 -29.66 10.78 10.95
N ILE A 148 -30.86 10.20 10.89
CA ILE A 148 -31.10 8.79 11.21
C ILE A 148 -30.97 7.96 9.91
N PHE A 149 -30.33 6.80 10.02
CA PHE A 149 -30.31 5.77 8.99
C PHE A 149 -31.44 4.78 9.26
N GLU A 150 -32.55 4.95 8.55
CA GLU A 150 -33.70 4.05 8.66
C GLU A 150 -33.34 2.67 8.10
N THR A 151 -33.41 1.65 8.95
CA THR A 151 -33.03 0.28 8.59
C THR A 151 -34.22 -0.55 8.11
N GLY A 152 -35.44 -0.16 8.50
CA GLY A 152 -36.66 -0.95 8.31
C GLY A 152 -36.86 -2.04 9.37
N ILE A 153 -35.97 -2.11 10.36
CA ILE A 153 -35.99 -3.11 11.43
C ILE A 153 -36.58 -2.46 12.68
N LYS A 154 -37.84 -2.81 13.00
CA LYS A 154 -38.62 -2.19 14.09
C LYS A 154 -37.88 -2.04 15.42
N VAL A 155 -37.17 -3.08 15.87
CA VAL A 155 -36.46 -3.03 17.15
C VAL A 155 -35.27 -2.06 17.11
N VAL A 156 -34.56 -2.00 15.98
CA VAL A 156 -33.42 -1.10 15.79
C VAL A 156 -33.93 0.33 15.67
N ASP A 157 -34.87 0.58 14.76
CA ASP A 157 -35.35 1.93 14.45
C ASP A 157 -36.10 2.57 15.65
N LEU A 158 -36.77 1.77 16.50
CA LEU A 158 -37.51 2.29 17.66
C LEU A 158 -36.64 2.46 18.92
N LEU A 159 -35.77 1.49 19.25
CA LEU A 159 -35.05 1.48 20.52
C LEU A 159 -33.62 2.02 20.41
N ALA A 160 -32.95 1.81 19.28
CA ALA A 160 -31.54 2.16 19.09
C ALA A 160 -31.27 2.57 17.62
N PRO A 161 -31.86 3.68 17.14
CA PRO A 161 -31.73 4.09 15.74
C PRO A 161 -30.28 4.43 15.40
N TYR A 162 -29.84 4.01 14.22
CA TYR A 162 -28.49 4.29 13.73
C TYR A 162 -28.39 5.70 13.17
N ARG A 163 -27.25 6.36 13.38
CA ARG A 163 -26.95 7.63 12.71
C ARG A 163 -26.49 7.34 11.28
N ARG A 164 -26.88 8.19 10.33
CA ARG A 164 -26.36 8.15 8.97
C ARG A 164 -25.00 8.86 8.95
N GLY A 165 -23.95 8.10 8.69
CA GLY A 165 -22.55 8.50 8.81
C GLY A 165 -21.81 7.49 9.67
#